data_AF-A0A2N4X3I4-F1
#
_entry.id   AF-A0A2N4X3I4-F1
#
_cell.length_a   1.000
_cell.length_b   1.000
_cell.length_c   1.000
_cell.angle_alpha   90.00
_cell.angle_beta   90.00
_cell.angle_gamma   90.00
#
_symmetry.space_group_name_H-M   'P 1'
#
loop_
_entity.id
_entity.type
_entity.pdbx_description
1 polymer ?
#
loop_
_entity_poly.entity_id
_entity_poly.type
_entity_poly.pdbx_seq_one_letter_code
_entity_poly.pdbx_strand_id
1 'polypeptide(L)'
;MRDRKIKAMQPERLAKAPRCLARTRSGTECQSPAVKGKRRCRMHGGTNPGAPKGNANALKHGAYSAWTKTTATQIRARQVDWNDF
;
A
#
# COMPACT_ATOMS: atom_id res chain seq x y z
N MET A 1 42.66 2.07 23.22
CA MET A 1 42.62 2.10 21.75
C MET A 1 42.42 0.67 21.24
N ARG A 2 41.22 0.33 20.76
CA ARG A 2 41.03 -0.84 19.89
C ARG A 2 40.24 -0.37 18.68
N ASP A 3 40.99 0.26 17.79
CA ASP A 3 40.62 0.43 16.40
C ASP A 3 40.37 -0.95 15.79
N ARG A 4 39.11 -1.30 15.61
CA ARG A 4 38.74 -2.20 14.53
C ARG A 4 37.47 -1.67 13.91
N LYS A 5 37.71 -0.75 12.99
CA LYS A 5 36.82 -0.21 11.97
C LYS A 5 36.22 -1.37 11.16
N ILE A 6 35.27 -2.12 11.74
CA ILE A 6 34.46 -3.07 10.99
C ILE A 6 33.50 -2.21 10.17
N LYS A 7 33.92 -1.89 8.93
CA LYS A 7 33.01 -1.41 7.90
C LYS A 7 31.93 -2.48 7.79
N ALA A 8 30.72 -2.17 8.26
CA ALA A 8 29.55 -3.01 8.11
C ALA A 8 29.21 -3.11 6.61
N MET A 9 29.94 -3.96 5.90
CA MET A 9 29.66 -4.28 4.52
C MET A 9 28.37 -5.10 4.53
N GLN A 10 27.36 -4.61 3.81
CA GLN A 10 26.11 -5.34 3.65
C GLN A 10 26.45 -6.76 3.14
N PRO A 11 25.90 -7.83 3.73
CA PRO A 11 26.18 -9.19 3.26
C PRO A 11 25.84 -9.29 1.77
N GLU A 12 26.64 -10.00 0.98
CA GLU A 12 26.61 -9.95 -0.49
C GLU A 12 25.21 -10.12 -1.10
N ARG A 13 24.40 -10.99 -0.50
CA ARG A 13 23.01 -11.22 -0.92
C ARG A 13 22.16 -9.94 -0.84
N LEU A 14 22.34 -9.16 0.22
CA LEU A 14 21.67 -7.87 0.39
C LEU A 14 22.28 -6.78 -0.48
N ALA A 15 23.59 -6.85 -0.80
CA ALA A 15 24.21 -5.92 -1.74
C ALA A 15 23.67 -6.12 -3.17
N LYS A 16 23.49 -7.38 -3.61
CA LYS A 16 22.95 -7.74 -4.94
C LYS A 16 21.43 -7.56 -5.06
N ALA A 17 20.71 -7.39 -3.96
CA ALA A 17 19.26 -7.19 -4.00
C ALA A 17 18.89 -5.83 -4.64
N PRO A 18 17.76 -5.75 -5.37
CA PRO A 18 17.27 -4.48 -5.91
C PRO A 18 16.95 -3.49 -4.77
N ARG A 19 17.10 -2.19 -5.03
CA ARG A 19 16.79 -1.13 -4.07
C ARG A 19 15.29 -0.88 -3.96
N CYS A 20 14.83 -0.46 -2.79
CA CYS A 20 13.42 -0.19 -2.52
C CYS A 20 12.85 0.99 -3.31
N LEU A 21 13.62 2.07 -3.46
CA LEU A 21 13.24 3.30 -4.19
C LEU A 21 11.91 3.91 -3.76
N ALA A 22 11.46 3.69 -2.52
CA ALA A 22 10.33 4.42 -1.98
C ALA A 22 10.80 5.80 -1.59
N ARG A 23 9.96 6.83 -1.79
CA ARG A 23 10.26 8.18 -1.34
C ARG A 23 10.34 8.18 0.19
N THR A 24 11.50 8.56 0.72
CA THR A 24 11.72 8.68 2.16
C THR A 24 11.13 9.99 2.69
N ARG A 25 11.06 10.14 4.01
CA ARG A 25 10.63 11.41 4.65
C ARG A 25 11.53 12.58 4.27
N SER A 26 12.80 12.33 3.99
CA SER A 26 13.78 13.33 3.53
C SER A 26 13.67 13.64 2.03
N GLY A 27 12.68 13.08 1.33
CA GLY A 27 12.43 13.33 -0.09
C GLY A 27 13.28 12.51 -1.07
N THR A 28 14.31 11.81 -0.60
CA THR A 28 15.18 10.97 -1.44
C THR A 28 14.66 9.54 -1.57
N GLU A 29 15.23 8.79 -2.52
CA GLU A 29 14.87 7.38 -2.75
C GLU A 29 15.50 6.43 -1.71
N CYS A 30 14.70 5.49 -1.21
CA CYS A 30 15.15 4.49 -0.25
C CYS A 30 16.17 3.50 -0.86
N GLN A 31 17.37 3.47 -0.27
CA GLN A 31 18.47 2.60 -0.67
C GLN A 31 18.54 1.25 0.08
N SER A 32 17.56 0.95 0.92
CA SER A 32 17.47 -0.35 1.58
C SER A 32 17.18 -1.46 0.56
N PRO A 33 17.72 -2.68 0.75
CA PRO A 33 17.44 -3.82 -0.12
C PRO A 33 15.95 -4.19 -0.07
N ALA A 34 15.36 -4.50 -1.21
CA ALA A 34 14.00 -4.99 -1.30
C ALA A 34 13.89 -6.40 -0.70
N VAL A 35 12.72 -6.72 -0.16
CA VAL A 35 12.42 -8.09 0.30
C VAL A 35 12.42 -9.02 -0.91
N LYS A 36 12.92 -10.26 -0.74
CA LYS A 36 13.00 -11.26 -1.82
C LYS A 36 11.64 -11.39 -2.53
N GLY A 37 11.64 -11.24 -3.86
CA GLY A 37 10.44 -11.34 -4.69
C GLY A 37 9.48 -10.14 -4.58
N LYS A 38 9.90 -9.03 -3.96
CA LYS A 38 9.09 -7.83 -3.78
C LYS A 38 9.84 -6.60 -4.27
N ARG A 39 9.09 -5.51 -4.49
CA ARG A 39 9.63 -4.22 -4.97
C ARG A 39 10.09 -3.28 -3.87
N ARG A 40 9.69 -3.51 -2.61
CA ARG A 40 9.93 -2.61 -1.48
C ARG A 40 10.71 -3.30 -0.37
N CYS A 41 11.42 -2.54 0.45
CA CYS A 41 12.10 -3.06 1.64
C CYS A 41 11.10 -3.33 2.77
N ARG A 42 11.58 -4.00 3.83
CA ARG A 42 10.78 -4.29 5.04
C ARG A 42 10.09 -3.05 5.61
N MET A 43 10.79 -1.91 5.62
CA MET A 43 10.28 -0.66 6.20
C MET A 43 9.26 0.06 5.32
N HIS A 44 9.25 -0.19 4.01
CA HIS A 44 8.35 0.46 3.05
C HIS A 44 7.32 -0.53 2.48
N GLY A 45 6.86 -1.48 3.31
CA GLY A 45 5.75 -2.38 2.98
C GLY A 45 6.13 -3.65 2.23
N GLY A 46 7.42 -3.98 2.08
CA GLY A 46 7.86 -5.21 1.41
C GLY A 46 7.38 -6.50 2.07
N THR A 47 7.04 -6.46 3.36
CA THR A 47 6.47 -7.60 4.10
C THR A 47 4.95 -7.58 4.15
N ASN A 48 4.31 -6.50 3.71
CA ASN A 48 2.86 -6.36 3.82
C ASN A 48 2.20 -6.77 2.48
N PRO A 49 1.39 -7.84 2.45
CA PRO A 49 0.67 -8.26 1.26
C PRO A 49 -0.50 -7.32 0.90
N GLY A 50 -0.83 -6.35 1.76
CA GLY A 50 -2.02 -5.53 1.65
C GLY A 50 -3.23 -6.20 2.30
N ALA A 51 -4.35 -5.46 2.35
CA ALA A 51 -5.61 -6.00 2.84
C ALA A 51 -6.15 -7.09 1.89
N PRO A 52 -6.71 -8.19 2.41
CA PRO A 52 -7.35 -9.19 1.57
C PRO A 52 -8.58 -8.60 0.88
N LYS A 53 -8.94 -9.16 -0.28
CA LYS A 53 -10.15 -8.78 -1.01
C LYS A 53 -11.38 -9.02 -0.12
N GLY A 54 -12.25 -8.03 -0.01
CA GLY A 54 -13.45 -8.11 0.83
C GLY A 54 -13.25 -7.79 2.31
N ASN A 55 -12.06 -7.33 2.73
CA ASN A 55 -11.83 -6.88 4.10
C ASN A 55 -12.80 -5.76 4.51
N ALA A 56 -13.53 -5.95 5.61
CA ALA A 56 -14.46 -4.97 6.19
C ALA A 56 -13.91 -4.25 7.44
N ASN A 57 -12.69 -4.56 7.90
CA ASN A 57 -12.12 -4.03 9.15
C ASN A 57 -11.93 -2.50 9.15
N ALA A 58 -11.82 -1.89 7.96
CA ALA A 58 -11.74 -0.43 7.79
C ALA A 58 -13.05 0.19 7.28
N LEU A 59 -14.14 -0.57 7.22
CA LEU A 59 -15.46 -0.08 6.82
C LEU A 59 -16.00 0.84 7.92
N LYS A 60 -16.39 2.06 7.56
CA LYS A 60 -16.95 3.04 8.51
C LYS A 60 -18.47 3.06 8.48
N HIS A 61 -19.05 3.63 7.42
CA HIS A 61 -20.49 3.85 7.30
C HIS A 61 -21.10 3.27 6.01
N GLY A 62 -20.33 2.50 5.22
CA GLY A 62 -20.84 1.81 4.03
C GLY A 62 -21.18 2.69 2.82
N ALA A 63 -21.29 4.02 2.95
CA ALA A 63 -21.77 4.89 1.85
C ALA A 63 -20.93 4.81 0.55
N TYR A 64 -19.64 4.48 0.66
CA TYR A 64 -18.76 4.29 -0.50
C TYR A 64 -18.59 2.83 -0.92
N SER A 65 -19.32 1.90 -0.30
CA SER A 65 -19.33 0.50 -0.71
C SER A 65 -19.86 0.36 -2.13
N ALA A 66 -19.43 -0.70 -2.82
CA ALA A 66 -19.91 -0.98 -4.17
C ALA A 66 -21.44 -1.09 -4.20
N TRP A 67 -22.02 -1.82 -3.24
CA TRP A 67 -23.47 -2.00 -3.11
C TRP A 67 -24.20 -0.66 -2.97
N THR A 68 -23.78 0.21 -2.03
CA THR A 68 -24.47 1.48 -1.82
C THR A 68 -24.39 2.39 -3.05
N LYS A 69 -23.24 2.43 -3.73
CA LYS A 69 -23.08 3.18 -4.98
C LYS A 69 -24.01 2.65 -6.07
N THR A 70 -24.08 1.33 -6.25
CA THR A 70 -24.97 0.72 -7.25
C THR A 70 -26.44 0.99 -6.95
N THR A 71 -26.86 0.87 -5.69
CA THR A 71 -28.23 1.13 -5.25
C THR A 71 -28.60 2.59 -5.46
N ALA A 72 -27.71 3.54 -5.13
CA ALA A 72 -27.95 4.96 -5.34
C ALA A 72 -28.10 5.32 -6.82
N THR A 73 -27.28 4.73 -7.70
CA THR A 73 -27.42 4.90 -9.16
C THR A 73 -28.75 4.33 -9.65
N GLN A 74 -29.14 3.14 -9.20
CA GLN A 74 -30.43 2.53 -9.56
C GLN A 74 -31.62 3.37 -9.10
N ILE A 75 -31.59 3.89 -7.87
CA ILE A 75 -32.65 4.78 -7.34
C ILE A 75 -32.74 6.05 -8.17
N ARG A 76 -31.61 6.69 -8.51
CA ARG A 76 -31.60 7.88 -9.38
C ARG A 76 -32.14 7.59 -10.77
N ALA A 77 -31.78 6.46 -11.36
CA ALA A 77 -32.29 6.06 -12.67
C ALA A 77 -33.79 5.71 -12.64
N ARG A 78 -34.30 5.27 -11.48
CA ARG A 78 -35.70 4.91 -11.24
C ARG A 78 -36.52 6.05 -10.62
N GLN A 79 -35.95 7.23 -10.39
CA GLN A 79 -36.74 8.38 -9.95
C GLN A 79 -37.68 8.76 -11.10
N VAL A 80 -38.87 8.16 -11.04
CA VAL A 80 -40.09 8.55 -11.73
C VAL A 80 -40.38 10.00 -11.39
N ASP A 81 -40.78 10.72 -12.42
CA ASP A 81 -41.22 12.10 -12.36
C ASP A 81 -42.32 12.23 -11.29
N TRP A 82 -42.13 13.15 -10.35
CA TRP A 82 -43.15 13.47 -9.34
C TRP A 82 -44.34 14.25 -9.94
N ASN A 83 -44.33 14.57 -11.24
CA ASN A 83 -45.38 15.26 -11.97
C ASN A 83 -46.40 14.34 -12.67
N ASP A 84 -46.37 13.02 -12.42
CA ASP A 84 -47.35 12.06 -13.00
C ASP A 84 -48.59 11.81 -12.10
N PHE A 85 -48.93 12.73 -11.19
CA PHE A 85 -50.18 12.74 -10.40
C PHE A 85 -50.96 14.05 -10.58
#